data_AF-V4SYY4-F1
#
_entry.id   AF-V4SYY4-F1
#
_cell.length_a   1.000
_cell.length_b   1.000
_cell.length_c   1.000
_cell.angle_alpha   90.00
_cell.angle_beta   90.00
_cell.angle_gamma   90.00
#
_symmetry.space_group_name_H-M   'P 1'
#
loop_
_entity.id
_entity.type
_entity.pdbx_description
1 polymer ?
#
loop_
_entity_poly.entity_id
_entity_poly.type
_entity_poly.pdbx_seq_one_letter_code
_entity_poly.pdbx_strand_id
1 'polypeptide(L)'
;MKTWNANNKICRYTILSALSNNRYDIYYTYKNAYEIWNLLNNKSVTNQIHDYHRSVDNLKNEESWNDYIKTAKRKKKPMSLEDVVVHIKIEEQNRLRDMARNLHSNANIIETKP
;
A
#
# COMPACT_ATOMS: atom_id res chain seq x y z
N MET A 1 3.98 19.14 22.87
CA MET A 1 3.11 19.98 22.01
C MET A 1 3.75 21.30 21.56
N LYS A 2 4.54 22.01 22.40
CA LYS A 2 5.20 23.29 22.04
C LYS A 2 6.16 23.20 20.83
N THR A 3 6.89 22.10 20.70
CA THR A 3 7.85 21.84 19.59
C THR A 3 7.17 21.66 18.24
N TRP A 4 6.03 20.96 18.16
CA TRP A 4 5.27 20.77 16.91
C TRP A 4 4.75 22.10 16.34
N ASN A 5 4.22 22.97 17.19
CA ASN A 5 3.75 24.30 16.77
C ASN A 5 4.90 25.20 16.30
N ALA A 6 6.06 25.16 16.97
CA ALA A 6 7.24 25.88 16.52
C ALA A 6 7.73 25.37 15.16
N ASN A 7 7.82 24.06 15.00
CA ASN A 7 8.25 23.43 13.75
C ASN A 7 7.28 23.73 12.59
N ASN A 8 5.96 23.65 12.82
CA ASN A 8 4.97 23.99 11.81
C ASN A 8 5.07 25.46 11.35
N LYS A 9 5.32 26.40 12.28
CA LYS A 9 5.53 27.81 11.93
C LYS A 9 6.77 28.00 11.07
N ILE A 10 7.88 27.35 11.43
CA ILE A 10 9.14 27.41 10.69
C ILE A 10 8.92 26.83 9.28
N CYS A 11 8.43 25.60 9.15
CA CYS A 11 8.20 24.96 7.86
C CYS A 11 7.23 25.74 6.97
N ARG A 12 6.17 26.31 7.54
CA ARG A 12 5.20 27.11 6.79
C ARG A 12 5.82 28.39 6.24
N TYR A 13 6.58 29.11 7.07
CA TYR A 13 7.28 30.30 6.63
C TYR A 13 8.26 29.98 5.50
N THR A 14 9.05 28.91 5.65
CA THR A 14 9.98 28.44 4.62
C THR A 14 9.27 28.14 3.31
N ILE A 15 8.17 27.37 3.33
CA ILE A 15 7.41 27.04 2.11
C ILE A 15 6.85 28.31 1.45
N LEU A 16 6.24 29.20 2.22
CA LEU A 16 5.65 30.44 1.68
C LEU A 16 6.69 31.37 1.09
N SER A 17 7.85 31.54 1.75
CA SER A 17 8.94 32.38 1.25
C SER A 17 9.51 31.94 -0.10
N ALA A 18 9.31 30.67 -0.47
CA ALA A 18 9.77 30.10 -1.75
C ALA A 18 8.73 30.25 -2.88
N LEU A 19 7.54 30.80 -2.61
CA LEU A 19 6.49 30.98 -3.60
C LEU A 19 6.58 32.35 -4.27
N SER A 20 6.24 32.41 -5.57
CA SER A 20 5.99 33.67 -6.27
C SER A 20 4.81 34.42 -5.64
N ASN A 21 4.80 35.76 -5.71
CA ASN A 21 3.79 36.61 -5.05
C ASN A 21 2.35 36.12 -5.27
N ASN A 22 1.99 35.80 -6.52
CA ASN A 22 0.66 35.29 -6.88
C ASN A 22 0.29 33.96 -6.19
N ARG A 23 1.26 33.11 -5.85
CA ARG A 23 1.05 31.86 -5.11
C ARG A 23 1.13 32.11 -3.61
N TYR A 24 2.02 32.99 -3.17
CA TYR A 24 2.14 33.39 -1.76
C TYR A 24 0.79 33.85 -1.21
N ASP A 25 0.11 34.77 -1.90
CA ASP A 25 -1.17 35.33 -1.44
C ASP A 25 -2.23 34.24 -1.24
N ILE A 26 -2.22 33.23 -2.10
CA ILE A 26 -3.15 32.09 -2.05
C ILE A 26 -2.81 31.19 -0.85
N TYR A 27 -1.54 30.83 -0.70
CA TYR A 27 -1.12 29.83 0.28
C TYR A 27 -0.88 30.41 1.69
N TYR A 28 -0.71 31.73 1.84
CA TYR A 28 -0.49 32.39 3.13
C TYR A 28 -1.68 32.19 4.10
N THR A 29 -2.88 32.02 3.56
CA THR A 29 -4.12 31.77 4.31
C THR A 29 -4.12 30.45 5.09
N TYR A 30 -3.27 29.50 4.69
CA TYR A 30 -3.17 28.18 5.32
C TYR A 30 -2.28 28.25 6.56
N LYS A 31 -2.73 27.55 7.62
CA LYS A 31 -2.05 27.56 8.93
C LYS A 31 -1.09 26.37 9.11
N ASN A 32 -1.22 25.35 8.27
CA ASN A 32 -0.46 24.11 8.35
C ASN A 32 0.52 24.00 7.17
N ALA A 33 1.79 23.78 7.48
CA ALA A 33 2.84 23.60 6.49
C ALA A 33 2.63 22.36 5.60
N TYR A 34 2.11 21.27 6.18
CA TYR A 34 1.84 20.01 5.48
C TYR A 34 0.73 20.16 4.44
N GLU A 35 -0.32 20.91 4.76
CA GLU A 35 -1.43 21.16 3.82
C GLU A 35 -0.95 21.93 2.60
N ILE A 36 -0.13 22.97 2.80
CA ILE A 36 0.48 23.73 1.71
C ILE A 36 1.40 22.83 0.87
N TRP A 37 2.28 22.07 1.54
CA TRP A 37 3.20 21.16 0.87
C TRP A 37 2.49 20.09 0.04
N ASN A 38 1.42 19.49 0.59
CA ASN A 38 0.62 18.48 -0.12
C ASN A 38 -0.09 19.09 -1.33
N LEU A 39 -0.69 20.27 -1.20
CA LEU A 39 -1.37 20.96 -2.31
C LEU A 39 -0.40 21.38 -3.44
N LEU A 40 0.82 21.80 -3.09
CA LEU A 40 1.88 22.10 -4.05
C LEU A 40 2.34 20.83 -4.79
N ASN A 41 2.45 19.71 -4.09
CA ASN A 41 2.94 18.44 -4.65
C ASN A 41 1.86 17.63 -5.38
N ASN A 42 0.57 17.91 -5.15
CA ASN A 42 -0.57 17.25 -5.78
C ASN A 42 -0.83 17.68 -7.25
N LYS A 43 0.16 18.27 -7.94
CA LYS A 43 0.08 18.56 -9.38
C LYS A 43 1.00 17.69 -10.26
N SER A 44 1.89 16.88 -9.67
CA SER A 44 2.79 16.00 -10.44
C SER A 44 2.36 14.54 -10.44
N VAL A 45 1.92 14.02 -9.29
CA VAL A 45 1.46 12.62 -9.15
C VAL A 45 0.23 12.36 -10.02
N THR A 46 -0.70 13.30 -10.09
CA THR A 46 -1.88 13.26 -10.97
C THR A 46 -1.52 13.25 -12.45
N ASN A 47 -0.53 14.03 -12.87
CA ASN A 47 -0.09 14.04 -14.27
C ASN A 47 0.65 12.74 -14.63
N GLN A 48 1.51 12.23 -13.76
CA GLN A 48 2.20 10.95 -13.99
C GLN A 48 1.23 9.76 -14.03
N ILE A 49 0.20 9.75 -13.17
CA ILE A 49 -0.88 8.74 -13.19
C ILE A 49 -1.70 8.85 -14.48
N HIS A 50 -2.05 10.06 -14.91
CA HIS A 50 -2.77 10.27 -16.18
C HIS A 50 -1.94 9.86 -17.40
N ASP A 51 -0.65 10.20 -17.43
CA ASP A 51 0.24 9.81 -18.51
C ASP A 51 0.42 8.28 -18.54
N TYR A 52 0.56 7.64 -17.38
CA TYR A 52 0.60 6.18 -17.27
C TYR A 52 -0.69 5.52 -17.76
N HIS A 53 -1.86 6.01 -17.35
CA HIS A 53 -3.15 5.49 -17.82
C HIS A 53 -3.30 5.65 -19.34
N ARG A 54 -2.93 6.80 -19.90
CA ARG A 54 -2.95 7.05 -21.34
C ARG A 54 -2.03 6.09 -22.10
N SER A 55 -0.81 5.87 -21.61
CA SER A 55 0.12 4.91 -22.22
C SER A 55 -0.40 3.48 -22.17
N VAL A 56 -0.99 3.06 -21.04
CA VAL A 56 -1.60 1.73 -20.91
C VAL A 56 -2.78 1.55 -21.86
N ASP A 57 -3.63 2.56 -22.04
CA ASP A 57 -4.77 2.46 -22.94
C ASP A 57 -4.35 2.50 -24.42
N ASN A 58 -3.30 3.24 -24.77
CA ASN A 58 -2.69 3.18 -26.10
C ASN A 58 -2.12 1.78 -26.39
N LEU A 59 -1.45 1.15 -25.41
CA LEU A 59 -0.92 -0.21 -25.56
C LEU A 59 -2.03 -1.26 -25.69
N LYS A 60 -3.19 -1.07 -25.04
CA LYS A 60 -4.35 -1.98 -25.20
C LYS A 60 -4.99 -1.91 -26.59
N ASN A 61 -4.84 -0.79 -27.28
CA ASN A 61 -5.38 -0.59 -28.62
C ASN A 61 -4.43 -1.08 -29.72
N GLU A 62 -3.24 -1.55 -29.36
CA GLU A 62 -2.27 -2.12 -30.30
C GLU A 62 -2.60 -3.60 -30.55
N GLU A 63 -2.84 -3.98 -31.80
CA GLU A 63 -3.30 -5.34 -32.15
C GLU A 63 -2.36 -6.46 -31.66
N SER A 64 -1.06 -6.16 -31.60
CA SER A 64 0.01 -7.06 -31.14
C SER A 64 -0.09 -7.43 -29.66
N TRP A 65 -0.74 -6.61 -28.82
CA TRP A 65 -0.89 -6.84 -27.39
C TRP A 65 -2.12 -7.67 -27.00
N ASN A 66 -3.03 -7.92 -27.95
CA ASN A 66 -4.27 -8.66 -27.69
C ASN A 66 -4.01 -10.08 -27.18
N ASP A 67 -3.03 -10.77 -27.74
CA ASP A 67 -2.71 -12.15 -27.34
C ASP A 67 -1.98 -12.21 -26.01
N TYR A 68 -1.16 -11.20 -25.70
CA TYR A 68 -0.58 -11.03 -24.37
C TYR A 68 -1.67 -10.79 -23.32
N ILE A 69 -2.62 -9.88 -23.57
CA ILE A 69 -3.74 -9.58 -22.66
C ILE A 69 -4.62 -10.82 -22.45
N LYS A 70 -4.96 -11.54 -23.52
CA LYS A 70 -5.72 -12.81 -23.43
C LYS A 70 -4.95 -13.83 -22.59
N THR A 71 -3.64 -13.95 -22.78
CA THR A 71 -2.79 -14.88 -22.04
C THR A 71 -2.66 -14.48 -20.58
N ALA A 72 -2.47 -13.19 -20.27
CA ALA A 72 -2.38 -12.68 -18.90
C ALA A 72 -3.71 -12.87 -18.14
N LYS A 73 -4.86 -12.63 -18.80
CA LYS A 73 -6.20 -12.92 -18.24
C LYS A 73 -6.39 -14.41 -17.98
N ARG A 74 -5.90 -15.29 -18.86
CA ARG A 74 -5.95 -16.76 -18.67
C ARG A 74 -4.99 -17.25 -17.59
N LYS A 75 -3.80 -16.65 -17.46
CA LYS A 75 -2.77 -17.00 -16.47
C LYS A 75 -3.12 -16.55 -15.05
N LYS A 76 -3.87 -15.44 -14.90
CA LYS A 76 -4.63 -15.18 -13.67
C LYS A 76 -5.78 -16.20 -13.60
N LYS A 77 -5.49 -17.45 -13.25
CA LYS A 77 -6.53 -18.40 -12.88
C LYS A 77 -7.24 -17.80 -11.66
N PRO A 78 -8.53 -17.40 -11.74
CA PRO A 78 -9.25 -17.05 -10.54
C PRO A 78 -9.25 -18.31 -9.68
N MET A 79 -8.61 -18.25 -8.52
CA MET A 79 -8.77 -19.29 -7.50
C MET A 79 -10.26 -19.27 -7.14
N SER A 80 -10.97 -20.40 -7.30
CA SER A 80 -12.39 -20.42 -6.97
C SER A 80 -12.56 -20.20 -5.45
N LEU A 81 -13.74 -19.77 -5.02
CA LEU A 81 -14.00 -19.64 -3.58
C LEU A 81 -13.81 -20.98 -2.86
N GLU A 82 -14.15 -22.09 -3.53
CA GLU A 82 -13.94 -23.46 -3.02
C GLU A 82 -12.44 -23.74 -2.81
N ASP A 83 -11.59 -23.37 -3.77
CA ASP A 83 -10.14 -23.52 -3.66
C ASP A 83 -9.58 -22.71 -2.48
N VAL A 84 -10.05 -21.47 -2.28
CA VAL A 84 -9.65 -20.61 -1.16
C VAL A 84 -10.05 -21.23 0.18
N VAL A 85 -11.28 -21.72 0.29
CA VAL A 85 -11.78 -22.37 1.52
C VAL A 85 -10.98 -23.63 1.84
N VAL A 86 -10.59 -24.42 0.82
CA VAL A 86 -9.73 -25.60 1.02
C VAL A 86 -8.35 -25.20 1.55
N HIS A 87 -7.71 -24.18 0.97
CA HIS A 87 -6.41 -23.70 1.44
C HIS A 87 -6.46 -23.22 2.89
N ILE A 88 -7.49 -22.45 3.27
CA ILE A 88 -7.67 -21.98 4.65
C ILE A 88 -7.83 -23.16 5.62
N LYS A 89 -8.61 -24.17 5.25
CA LYS A 89 -8.80 -25.37 6.09
C LYS A 89 -7.50 -26.15 6.28
N ILE A 90 -6.71 -26.32 5.21
CA ILE A 90 -5.42 -27.03 5.28
C ILE A 90 -4.45 -26.28 6.20
N GLU A 91 -4.32 -24.97 6.01
CA GLU A 91 -3.39 -24.15 6.80
C GLU A 91 -3.75 -24.16 8.30
N GLU A 92 -5.04 -24.11 8.63
CA GLU A 92 -5.49 -24.20 10.01
C GLU A 92 -5.22 -25.58 10.64
N GLN A 93 -5.42 -26.67 9.89
CA GLN A 93 -5.09 -28.02 10.36
C GLN A 93 -3.58 -28.19 10.61
N ASN A 94 -2.75 -27.60 9.76
CA ASN A 94 -1.30 -27.58 9.96
C ASN A 94 -0.93 -26.85 11.25
N ARG A 95 -1.52 -25.67 11.50
CA ARG A 95 -1.33 -24.90 12.75
C ARG A 95 -1.68 -25.71 13.99
N LEU A 96 -2.83 -26.39 13.98
CA LEU A 96 -3.26 -27.24 15.10
C LEU A 96 -2.34 -28.44 15.31
N ARG A 97 -1.88 -29.08 14.22
CA ARG A 97 -0.94 -30.19 14.29
C ARG A 97 0.41 -29.76 14.87
N ASP A 98 0.91 -28.60 14.48
CA ASP A 98 2.17 -28.06 15.01
C ASP A 98 2.03 -27.66 16.48
N MET A 99 0.88 -27.11 16.88
CA MET A 99 0.59 -26.86 18.29
C MET A 99 0.58 -28.17 19.10
N ALA A 100 -0.09 -29.21 18.60
CA ALA A 100 -0.14 -30.52 19.27
C ALA A 100 1.25 -31.18 19.38
N ARG A 101 2.08 -31.09 18.33
CA ARG A 101 3.48 -31.56 18.37
C ARG A 101 4.29 -30.82 19.44
N ASN A 102 4.21 -29.49 19.47
CA ASN A 102 4.91 -28.69 20.48
C ASN A 102 4.47 -29.03 21.91
N LEU A 103 3.19 -29.29 22.13
CA LEU A 103 2.66 -29.76 23.43
C LEU A 103 3.16 -31.17 23.79
N HIS A 104 3.13 -32.11 22.85
CA HIS A 104 3.56 -33.49 23.09
C HIS A 104 5.06 -33.60 23.38
N SER A 105 5.90 -32.80 22.72
CA SER A 105 7.33 -32.73 22.99
C SER A 105 7.68 -32.28 24.42
N ASN A 106 6.76 -31.58 25.12
CA ASN A 106 6.95 -31.15 26.51
C ASN A 106 6.37 -32.15 27.55
N ALA A 107 5.66 -33.20 27.14
CA ALA A 107 4.95 -34.12 28.05
C ALA A 107 5.72 -35.41 28.41
N ASN A 108 6.93 -35.62 27.86
CA ASN A 108 7.71 -36.85 28.04
C ASN A 108 8.68 -36.84 29.24
N ILE A 109 8.40 -36.04 30.28
CA ILE A 109 9.25 -35.96 31.48
C ILE A 109 8.52 -36.65 32.66
N ILE A 110 9.08 -37.81 33.05
CA ILE A 110 8.83 -38.65 34.23
C ILE A 110 7.93 -39.88 33.99
N GLU A 111 8.57 -40.94 33.48
CA GLU A 111 8.32 -42.31 33.93
C GLU A 111 8.66 -42.44 35.42
N THR A 112 7.84 -43.13 36.22
CA THR A 112 8.19 -44.46 36.72
C THR A 112 7.08 -45.07 37.61
N LYS A 113 6.82 -46.33 37.26
CA LYS A 113 6.09 -47.43 37.93
C LYS A 113 6.52 -47.65 39.40
N PRO A 114 5.75 -48.39 40.23
CA PRO A 114 4.97 -49.60 39.91
C PRO A 114 3.45 -49.52 40.13
#